data_AF-A0A6I2M2R1-F1
#
_entry.id   AF-A0A6I2M2R1-F1
#
_cell.length_a   1.000
_cell.length_b   1.000
_cell.length_c   1.000
_cell.angle_alpha   90.00
_cell.angle_beta   90.00
_cell.angle_gamma   90.00
#
_symmetry.space_group_name_H-M   'P 1'
#
loop_
_entity.id
_entity.type
_entity.pdbx_description
1 polymer ?
#
loop_
_entity_poly.entity_id
_entity_poly.type
_entity_poly.pdbx_seq_one_letter_code
_entity_poly.pdbx_strand_id
1 'polypeptide(L)'
;MRPHGVLPEFLSRFLRSKLVVRQTKHLMTGNTLPRLQTRDIEKLLIPVPSEEHQLAICQEARSREAKAMQLQQQANAELERAKAEIEAILLGVVV
;
A
#
# COMPACT_ATOMS: atom_id res chain seq x y z
N MET A 1 22.60 -2.96 -4.61
CA MET A 1 22.37 -3.67 -5.89
C MET A 1 21.10 -3.12 -6.53
N ARG A 2 21.15 -2.61 -7.77
CA ARG A 2 19.95 -2.34 -8.57
C ARG A 2 19.61 -3.64 -9.31
N PRO A 3 18.40 -4.21 -9.18
CA PRO A 3 18.03 -5.39 -9.95
C PRO A 3 18.00 -5.04 -11.44
N HIS A 4 18.76 -5.76 -12.27
CA HIS A 4 18.72 -5.61 -13.72
C HIS A 4 17.47 -6.29 -14.27
N GLY A 5 16.71 -5.62 -15.14
CA GLY A 5 15.49 -6.16 -15.77
C GLY A 5 14.21 -6.09 -14.93
N VAL A 6 14.25 -5.45 -13.75
CA VAL A 6 13.06 -5.25 -12.91
C VAL A 6 12.94 -3.79 -12.49
N LEU A 7 11.78 -3.19 -12.73
CA LEU A 7 11.48 -1.85 -12.25
C LEU A 7 11.49 -1.82 -10.71
N PRO A 8 12.25 -0.90 -10.08
CA PRO A 8 12.31 -0.81 -8.63
C PRO A 8 10.93 -0.62 -7.98
N GLU A 9 10.07 0.16 -8.63
CA GLU A 9 8.70 0.38 -8.16
C GLU A 9 7.88 -0.91 -8.19
N PHE A 10 7.92 -1.65 -9.30
CA PHE A 10 7.23 -2.94 -9.43
C PHE A 10 7.68 -3.90 -8.32
N LEU A 11 8.99 -4.06 -8.13
CA LEU A 11 9.54 -4.95 -7.11
C LEU A 11 9.06 -4.54 -5.71
N SER A 12 9.12 -3.25 -5.38
CA SER A 12 8.68 -2.75 -4.06
C SER A 12 7.19 -3.02 -3.80
N ARG A 13 6.35 -2.87 -4.82
CA ARG A 13 4.91 -3.14 -4.75
C ARG A 13 4.63 -4.63 -4.64
N PHE A 14 5.33 -5.45 -5.42
CA PHE A 14 5.18 -6.91 -5.39
C PHE A 14 5.59 -7.49 -4.04
N LEU A 15 6.70 -7.03 -3.46
CA LEU A 15 7.18 -7.47 -2.14
C LEU A 15 6.19 -7.14 -1.00
N ARG A 16 5.39 -6.07 -1.15
CA ARG A 16 4.32 -5.70 -0.20
C ARG A 16 2.98 -6.37 -0.50
N SER A 17 2.88 -7.12 -1.60
CA SER A 17 1.64 -7.79 -1.98
C SER A 17 1.28 -8.87 -0.96
N LYS A 18 -0.03 -9.18 -0.88
CA LYS A 18 -0.54 -10.27 -0.04
C LYS A 18 0.11 -11.62 -0.38
N LEU A 19 0.55 -11.80 -1.63
CA LEU A 19 1.20 -13.03 -2.08
C LEU A 19 2.54 -13.21 -1.39
N VAL A 20 3.41 -12.19 -1.41
CA VAL A 20 4.72 -12.24 -0.75
C VAL A 20 4.56 -12.28 0.76
N VAL A 21 3.64 -11.49 1.34
CA VAL A 21 3.35 -11.54 2.78
C VAL A 21 2.88 -12.93 3.22
N ARG A 22 2.11 -13.64 2.38
CA ARG A 22 1.75 -15.04 2.66
C ARG A 22 2.96 -15.96 2.54
N GLN A 23 3.78 -15.84 1.49
CA GLN A 23 4.98 -16.66 1.35
C GLN A 23 5.92 -16.48 2.56
N THR A 24 6.19 -15.25 2.97
CA THR A 24 7.06 -14.97 4.12
C THR A 24 6.47 -15.52 5.41
N LYS A 25 5.15 -15.44 5.64
CA LYS A 25 4.49 -16.09 6.79
C LYS A 25 4.68 -17.61 6.84
N HIS A 26 4.72 -18.29 5.69
CA HIS A 26 4.95 -19.75 5.67
C HIS A 26 6.44 -20.10 5.85
N LEU A 27 7.34 -19.20 5.43
CA LEU A 27 8.78 -19.37 5.58
C LEU A 27 9.27 -19.03 7.01
N MET A 28 8.51 -18.21 7.74
CA MET A 28 8.83 -17.84 9.12
C MET A 28 8.67 -19.06 10.04
N THR A 29 9.80 -19.53 10.57
CA THR A 29 9.84 -20.59 11.59
C THR A 29 9.92 -19.99 13.00
N GLY A 30 9.19 -20.57 13.95
CA GLY A 30 9.27 -20.23 15.39
C GLY A 30 8.00 -19.60 15.97
N ASN A 31 7.62 -20.03 17.18
CA ASN A 31 6.32 -19.70 17.81
C ASN A 31 6.33 -18.33 18.54
N THR A 32 7.50 -17.77 18.85
CA THR A 32 7.63 -16.60 19.77
C THR A 32 8.22 -15.35 19.11
N LEU A 33 9.08 -15.50 18.10
CA LEU A 33 9.62 -14.37 17.34
C LEU A 33 9.88 -14.82 15.90
N PRO A 34 8.90 -14.67 14.99
CA PRO A 34 9.06 -15.11 13.62
C PRO A 34 10.15 -14.26 12.96
N ARG A 35 11.20 -14.92 12.46
CA ARG A 35 12.31 -14.28 11.74
C ARG A 35 12.35 -14.82 10.32
N LEU A 36 12.54 -13.92 9.36
CA LEU A 36 12.84 -14.29 7.99
C LEU A 36 14.36 -14.27 7.85
N GLN A 37 14.97 -15.42 7.60
CA GLN A 37 16.42 -15.49 7.41
C GLN A 37 16.77 -15.12 5.97
N THR A 38 18.00 -14.65 5.72
CA THR A 38 18.45 -14.29 4.36
C THR A 38 18.25 -15.44 3.38
N ARG A 39 18.51 -16.68 3.80
CA ARG A 39 18.27 -17.92 3.04
C ARG A 39 16.80 -18.14 2.64
N ASP A 40 15.85 -17.57 3.38
CA ASP A 40 14.42 -17.68 3.09
C ASP A 40 13.98 -16.58 2.12
N ILE A 41 14.62 -15.41 2.18
CA ILE A 41 14.42 -14.31 1.23
C ILE A 41 14.86 -14.75 -0.17
N GLU A 42 15.99 -15.45 -0.28
CA GLU A 42 16.50 -15.98 -1.55
C GLU A 42 15.58 -17.03 -2.19
N LYS A 43 14.69 -17.66 -1.40
CA LYS A 43 13.70 -18.64 -1.88
C LYS A 43 12.38 -18.00 -2.31
N LEU A 44 12.22 -16.68 -2.17
CA LEU A 44 11.00 -16.01 -2.58
C LEU A 44 10.84 -16.09 -4.09
N LEU A 45 9.65 -16.55 -4.51
CA LEU A 45 9.32 -16.65 -5.93
C LEU A 45 8.79 -15.29 -6.40
N ILE A 46 9.60 -14.60 -7.20
CA ILE A 46 9.26 -13.30 -7.78
C ILE A 46 9.09 -13.50 -9.29
N PRO A 47 7.86 -13.37 -9.84
CA PRO A 47 7.66 -13.36 -11.27
C PRO A 47 8.21 -12.04 -11.83
N VAL A 48 9.00 -12.16 -12.90
CA VAL A 48 9.52 -11.01 -13.64
C VAL A 48 8.81 -10.95 -14.99
N PRO A 49 7.69 -10.20 -15.09
CA PRO A 49 6.98 -10.06 -16.36
C PRO A 49 7.73 -9.11 -17.30
N SER A 50 7.30 -8.99 -18.55
CA SER A 50 7.86 -8.03 -19.51
C SER A 50 7.77 -6.59 -18.98
N GLU A 51 8.68 -5.72 -19.43
CA GLU A 51 8.77 -4.33 -19.00
C GLU A 51 7.43 -3.58 -19.16
N GLU A 52 6.72 -3.82 -20.27
CA GLU A 52 5.39 -3.27 -20.53
C GLU A 52 4.38 -3.62 -19.42
N HIS A 53 4.32 -4.90 -19.02
CA HIS A 53 3.44 -5.33 -17.94
C HIS A 53 3.88 -4.78 -16.57
N GLN A 54 5.19 -4.67 -16.32
CA GLN A 54 5.68 -4.04 -15.09
C GLN A 54 5.21 -2.58 -15.01
N LEU A 55 5.31 -1.82 -16.12
CA LEU A 55 4.85 -0.44 -16.19
C LEU A 55 3.34 -0.33 -16.01
N ALA A 56 2.56 -1.17 -16.68
CA ALA A 56 1.10 -1.18 -16.57
C ALA A 56 0.62 -1.42 -15.12
N ILE A 57 1.24 -2.38 -14.43
CA ILE A 57 0.94 -2.66 -13.01
C ILE A 57 1.27 -1.44 -12.14
N CYS A 58 2.43 -0.81 -12.35
CA CYS A 58 2.82 0.38 -11.59
C CYS A 58 1.87 1.56 -11.85
N GLN A 59 1.46 1.79 -13.10
CA GLN A 59 0.51 2.84 -13.48
C GLN A 59 -0.85 2.63 -12.81
N GLU A 60 -1.40 1.41 -12.90
CA GLU A 60 -2.68 1.08 -12.27
C GLU A 60 -2.63 1.26 -10.76
N ALA A 61 -1.54 0.82 -10.12
CA ALA A 61 -1.37 0.98 -8.69
C ALA A 61 -1.31 2.47 -8.27
N ARG A 62 -0.57 3.30 -9.01
CA ARG A 62 -0.53 4.76 -8.77
C ARG A 62 -1.90 5.41 -8.95
N SER A 63 -2.63 5.04 -9.99
CA SER A 63 -3.97 5.55 -10.25
C SER A 63 -4.92 5.27 -9.07
N ARG A 64 -4.88 4.04 -8.55
CA ARG A 64 -5.68 3.65 -7.38
C ARG A 64 -5.28 4.40 -6.12
N GLU A 65 -3.98 4.57 -5.88
CA GLU A 65 -3.46 5.34 -4.74
C GLU A 65 -3.91 6.79 -4.79
N ALA A 66 -3.80 7.44 -5.95
CA ALA A 66 -4.24 8.81 -6.15
C ALA A 66 -5.75 8.96 -5.88
N LYS A 67 -6.56 8.03 -6.40
CA LYS A 67 -8.01 8.02 -6.13
C LYS A 67 -8.33 7.82 -4.65
N ALA A 68 -7.61 6.92 -3.96
CA ALA A 68 -7.79 6.68 -2.54
C ALA A 68 -7.44 7.93 -1.71
N MET A 69 -6.34 8.61 -2.03
CA MET A 69 -5.95 9.87 -1.39
C MET A 69 -7.01 10.96 -1.58
N GLN A 70 -7.54 11.09 -2.80
CA GLN A 70 -8.59 12.07 -3.09
C GLN A 70 -9.85 11.79 -2.26
N LEU A 71 -10.32 10.54 -2.21
CA LEU A 71 -11.49 10.16 -1.41
C LEU A 71 -11.27 10.41 0.08
N GLN A 72 -10.08 10.12 0.60
CA GLN A 72 -9.74 10.39 1.99
C GLN A 72 -9.76 11.89 2.31
N GLN A 73 -9.23 12.72 1.42
CA GLN A 73 -9.26 14.17 1.58
C GLN A 73 -10.70 14.71 1.56
N GLN A 74 -11.53 14.22 0.64
CA GLN A 74 -12.95 14.60 0.56
C GLN A 74 -13.70 14.23 1.84
N ALA A 75 -13.53 13.00 2.33
CA ALA A 75 -14.15 12.55 3.57
C ALA A 75 -13.71 13.38 4.78
N ASN A 76 -12.42 13.72 4.88
CA ASN A 76 -11.93 14.57 5.96
C ASN A 76 -12.49 15.99 5.88
N ALA A 77 -12.56 16.58 4.67
CA ALA A 77 -13.12 17.91 4.49
C ALA A 77 -14.62 17.97 4.79
N GLU A 78 -15.36 16.92 4.45
CA GLU A 78 -16.77 16.78 4.82
C GLU A 78 -16.95 16.63 6.34
N LEU A 79 -16.12 15.81 6.98
CA LEU A 79 -16.13 15.64 8.42
C LEU A 79 -15.85 16.96 9.17
N GLU A 80 -14.86 17.73 8.73
CA GLU A 80 -14.55 19.02 9.35
C GLU A 80 -15.66 20.06 9.14
N ARG A 81 -16.31 20.09 7.96
CA ARG A 81 -17.48 20.95 7.74
C ARG A 81 -18.64 20.59 8.66
N ALA A 82 -18.97 19.30 8.77
CA ALA A 82 -20.03 18.82 9.65
C ALA A 82 -19.75 19.17 11.12
N LYS A 83 -18.50 19.07 11.57
CA LYS A 83 -18.10 19.49 12.93
C LYS A 83 -18.32 20.99 13.14
N ALA A 84 -17.89 21.83 12.20
CA ALA A 84 -18.04 23.27 12.28
C ALA A 84 -19.51 23.71 12.29
N GLU A 85 -20.37 23.06 11.49
CA GLU A 85 -21.81 23.29 11.49
C GLU A 85 -22.44 22.97 12.85
N ILE A 86 -22.07 21.82 13.45
CA ILE A 86 -22.54 21.42 14.78
C ILE A 86 -22.08 22.42 15.85
N GLU A 87 -20.83 22.88 15.78
CA GLU A 87 -20.28 23.88 16.70
C GLU A 87 -21.03 25.22 16.61
N ALA A 88 -21.32 25.69 15.39
CA ALA A 88 -22.10 26.92 15.18
C ALA A 88 -23.52 26.82 15.77
N ILE A 89 -24.18 25.66 15.60
CA ILE A 89 -25.49 25.38 16.20
C ILE A 89 -25.41 25.40 17.72
N LEU A 90 -24.40 24.76 18.32
CA LEU A 90 -24.20 24.70 19.77
C LEU A 90 -23.91 26.08 20.39
N LEU A 91 -23.17 26.93 19.68
CA LEU A 91 -22.84 28.29 20.13
C LEU A 91 -23.99 29.29 19.92
N GLY A 92 -25.12 28.85 19.35
CA GLY A 92 -26.29 29.70 19.13
C GLY A 92 -26.08 30.79 18.08
N VAL A 93 -25.02 30.67 17.25
CA VAL A 93 -24.79 31.55 16.11
C VAL A 93 -25.63 31.04 14.95
N VAL A 94 -26.95 31.21 15.07
CA VAL A 94 -27.86 31.11 13.94
C VAL A 94 -28.02 32.53 13.38
N VAL A 95 -27.66 32.72 12.11
CA VAL A 95 -28.30 33.72 11.25
C VAL A 95 -29.20 32.95 10.29
#